data_AF-A0A8T1U2K5-F1
#
_entry.id   AF-A0A8T1U2K5-F1
#
_cell.length_a   1.000
_cell.length_b   1.000
_cell.length_c   1.000
_cell.angle_alpha   90.00
_cell.angle_beta   90.00
_cell.angle_gamma   90.00
#
_symmetry.space_group_name_H-M   'P 1'
#
loop_
_entity.id
_entity.type
_entity.pdbx_description
1 polymer ?
#
loop_
_entity_poly.entity_id
_entity_poly.type
_entity_poly.pdbx_seq_one_letter_code
_entity_poly.pdbx_strand_id
1 'polypeptide(L)'
;MSEREAARTQGIPRWTLNDWLKTKEEIFAYAGSGKKLSRGSGRREIVPFGIELVTFMKDTRRDCEVLTAKIMAGFVRDQHPDWLQSYLEGKRHRYCLRVFASTAPPLRI
;
A
#
# COMPACT_ATOMS: atom_id res chain seq x y z
N MET A 1 -29.08 -18.68 13.41
CA MET A 1 -29.07 -17.46 12.57
C MET A 1 -29.21 -17.87 11.12
N SER A 2 -30.05 -17.20 10.35
CA SER A 2 -30.17 -17.44 8.89
C SER A 2 -28.96 -16.86 8.13
N GLU A 3 -28.59 -17.42 6.99
CA GLU A 3 -27.57 -16.85 6.08
C GLU A 3 -27.87 -15.39 5.71
N ARG A 4 -29.16 -15.05 5.57
CA ARG A 4 -29.61 -13.69 5.27
C ARG A 4 -29.40 -12.73 6.44
N GLU A 5 -29.48 -13.22 7.66
CA GLU A 5 -29.19 -12.44 8.85
C GLU A 5 -27.68 -12.26 8.99
N ALA A 6 -26.90 -13.33 8.80
CA ALA A 6 -25.45 -13.27 8.82
C ALA A 6 -24.88 -12.29 7.78
N ALA A 7 -25.36 -12.34 6.53
CA ALA A 7 -24.94 -11.41 5.47
C ALA A 7 -25.22 -9.94 5.84
N ARG A 8 -26.40 -9.65 6.42
CA ARG A 8 -26.78 -8.30 6.83
C ARG A 8 -25.96 -7.81 8.02
N THR A 9 -25.78 -8.63 9.05
CA THR A 9 -24.99 -8.28 10.23
C THR A 9 -23.53 -8.01 9.89
N GLN A 10 -22.97 -8.75 8.94
CA GLN A 10 -21.57 -8.59 8.52
C GLN A 10 -21.38 -7.55 7.40
N GLY A 11 -22.47 -7.00 6.84
CA GLY A 11 -22.39 -6.05 5.71
C GLY A 11 -21.85 -6.65 4.42
N ILE A 12 -21.95 -7.97 4.25
CA ILE A 12 -21.40 -8.71 3.11
C ILE A 12 -22.54 -9.01 2.12
N PRO A 13 -22.36 -8.75 0.82
CA PRO A 13 -23.35 -9.17 -0.18
C PRO A 13 -23.62 -10.67 -0.08
N ARG A 14 -24.91 -11.05 -0.09
CA ARG A 14 -25.33 -12.45 0.08
C ARG A 14 -24.69 -13.39 -0.95
N TRP A 15 -24.48 -12.92 -2.19
CA TRP A 15 -23.84 -13.72 -3.23
C TRP A 15 -22.39 -14.05 -2.88
N THR A 16 -21.65 -13.12 -2.28
CA THR A 16 -20.27 -13.30 -1.82
C THR A 16 -20.21 -14.30 -0.66
N LEU A 17 -21.13 -14.19 0.31
CA LEU A 17 -21.21 -15.14 1.41
C LEU A 17 -21.49 -16.56 0.90
N ASN A 18 -22.39 -16.70 -0.07
CA ASN A 18 -22.70 -17.99 -0.68
C ASN A 18 -21.53 -18.57 -1.47
N ASP A 19 -20.76 -17.73 -2.16
CA ASP A 19 -19.56 -18.14 -2.89
C ASP A 19 -18.47 -18.68 -1.95
N TRP A 20 -18.25 -18.00 -0.83
CA TRP A 20 -17.35 -18.49 0.22
C TRP A 20 -17.85 -19.78 0.87
N LEU A 21 -19.17 -19.93 1.06
CA LEU A 21 -19.75 -21.17 1.60
C LEU A 21 -19.55 -22.34 0.63
N LYS A 22 -19.60 -22.10 -0.68
CA LYS A 22 -19.33 -23.12 -1.71
C LYS A 22 -17.86 -23.53 -1.77
N THR A 23 -16.96 -22.61 -1.46
CA THR A 23 -15.49 -22.82 -1.52
C THR A 23 -14.88 -22.97 -0.12
N LYS A 24 -15.69 -23.16 0.92
CA LYS A 24 -15.24 -23.09 2.32
C LYS A 24 -14.16 -24.13 2.61
N GLU A 25 -14.29 -25.35 2.09
CA GLU A 25 -13.31 -26.42 2.27
C GLU A 25 -11.97 -26.04 1.65
N GLU A 26 -11.96 -25.43 0.46
CA GLU A 26 -10.75 -24.96 -0.22
C GLU A 26 -10.10 -23.81 0.54
N ILE A 27 -10.90 -22.87 1.06
CA ILE A 27 -10.44 -21.75 1.89
C ILE A 27 -9.75 -22.27 3.17
N PHE A 28 -10.38 -23.23 3.86
CA PHE A 28 -9.82 -23.80 5.09
C PHE A 28 -8.66 -24.77 4.83
N ALA A 29 -8.62 -25.45 3.68
CA ALA A 29 -7.54 -26.35 3.28
C ALA A 29 -6.32 -25.62 2.70
N TYR A 30 -6.40 -24.29 2.51
CA TYR A 30 -5.31 -23.51 1.93
C TYR A 30 -4.07 -23.50 2.85
N ALA A 31 -3.04 -24.26 2.48
CA ALA A 31 -1.75 -24.32 3.16
C ALA A 31 -0.67 -23.38 2.55
N GLY A 32 -1.07 -22.50 1.62
CA GLY A 32 -0.15 -21.59 0.94
C GLY A 32 0.28 -20.40 1.79
N SER A 33 1.33 -19.69 1.35
CA SER A 33 1.80 -18.48 2.05
C SER A 33 0.84 -17.30 1.86
N GLY A 34 0.27 -16.80 2.96
CA GLY A 34 -0.57 -15.59 2.99
C GLY A 34 0.11 -14.31 2.45
N LYS A 35 1.43 -14.34 2.23
CA LYS A 35 2.21 -13.26 1.58
C LYS A 35 1.71 -12.94 0.17
N LYS A 36 1.00 -13.86 -0.50
CA LYS A 36 0.39 -13.62 -1.82
C LYS A 36 -1.05 -13.11 -1.76
N LEU A 37 -1.75 -13.28 -0.64
CA LEU A 37 -3.18 -12.94 -0.49
C LEU A 37 -3.42 -11.45 -0.22
N SER A 38 -2.43 -10.72 0.32
CA SER A 38 -2.50 -9.27 0.56
C SER A 38 -2.37 -8.42 -0.72
N ARG A 39 -2.14 -9.05 -1.88
CA ARG A 39 -2.08 -8.32 -3.15
C ARG A 39 -3.51 -8.02 -3.58
N GLY A 40 -4.04 -6.90 -3.11
CA GLY A 40 -5.33 -6.39 -3.59
C GLY A 40 -5.38 -6.46 -5.11
N SER A 41 -6.56 -6.78 -5.65
CA SER A 41 -6.80 -6.90 -7.09
C SER A 41 -6.70 -5.53 -7.77
N GLY A 42 -5.48 -5.03 -7.93
CA GLY A 42 -5.18 -3.74 -8.49
C GLY A 42 -3.90 -3.81 -9.30
N ARG A 43 -3.87 -3.03 -10.40
CA ARG A 43 -2.61 -2.78 -11.11
C ARG A 43 -1.63 -2.17 -10.10
N ARG A 44 -0.44 -2.74 -10.02
CA ARG A 44 0.65 -2.12 -9.26
C ARG A 44 0.88 -0.73 -9.83
N GLU A 45 0.81 0.29 -8.99
CA GLU A 45 1.28 1.61 -9.40
C GLU A 45 2.78 1.48 -9.71
N ILE A 46 3.13 1.70 -10.98
CA ILE A 46 4.50 1.56 -11.45
C ILE A 46 5.24 2.84 -11.05
N VAL A 47 6.21 2.68 -10.17
CA VAL A 47 7.16 3.74 -9.84
C VAL A 47 8.27 3.69 -10.90
N PRO A 48 8.42 4.72 -11.76
CA PRO A 48 9.33 4.66 -12.90
C PRO A 48 10.81 4.64 -12.48
N PHE A 49 11.13 5.08 -11.26
CA PHE A 49 12.47 5.13 -10.67
C PHE A 49 12.71 4.03 -9.61
N GLY A 50 12.00 2.90 -9.70
CA GLY A 50 12.10 1.83 -8.70
C GLY A 50 13.53 1.29 -8.52
N ILE A 51 14.36 1.30 -9.56
CA ILE A 51 15.76 0.86 -9.49
C ILE A 51 16.60 1.84 -8.66
N GLU A 52 16.47 3.14 -8.92
CA GLU A 52 17.22 4.19 -8.21
C GLU A 52 16.89 4.21 -6.72
N LEU A 53 15.59 4.09 -6.39
CA LEU A 53 15.14 3.99 -5.00
C LEU A 53 15.73 2.75 -4.31
N VAL A 54 15.77 1.60 -4.99
CA VAL A 54 16.36 0.37 -4.44
C VAL A 54 17.87 0.51 -4.22
N THR A 55 18.58 1.19 -5.12
CA THR A 55 20.01 1.48 -4.95
C THR A 55 20.22 2.35 -3.72
N PHE A 56 19.49 3.47 -3.61
CA PHE A 56 19.52 4.33 -2.42
C PHE A 56 19.25 3.55 -1.12
N MET A 57 18.21 2.70 -1.10
CA MET A 57 17.88 1.88 0.06
C MET A 57 19.00 0.91 0.45
N LYS A 58 19.75 0.37 -0.51
CA LYS A 58 20.88 -0.53 -0.25
C LYS A 58 22.07 0.24 0.31
N ASP A 59 22.35 1.42 -0.23
CA ASP A 59 23.45 2.27 0.21
C ASP A 59 23.20 2.79 1.64
N THR A 60 21.99 3.31 1.93
CA THR A 60 21.61 3.74 3.29
C THR A 60 21.75 2.62 4.31
N ARG A 61 21.40 1.37 3.94
CA ARG A 61 21.56 0.21 4.83
C ARG A 61 23.02 -0.19 5.01
N ARG A 62 23.85 -0.01 3.99
CA ARG A 62 25.29 -0.31 4.03
C ARG A 62 26.02 0.64 4.97
N ASP A 63 25.56 1.88 5.06
CA ASP A 63 26.09 2.90 5.96
C ASP A 63 25.53 2.78 7.40
N CYS A 64 24.88 1.66 7.72
CA CYS A 64 24.26 1.36 9.02
C CYS A 64 23.17 2.35 9.48
N GLU A 65 22.66 3.20 8.59
CA GLU A 65 21.54 4.07 8.91
C GLU A 65 20.21 3.29 8.90
N VAL A 66 19.32 3.61 9.85
CA VAL A 66 17.99 2.98 9.93
C VAL A 66 17.13 3.47 8.77
N LEU A 67 17.04 2.65 7.71
CA LEU A 67 16.18 2.93 6.56
C LEU A 67 14.71 2.99 6.98
N THR A 68 14.18 4.20 7.04
CA THR A 68 12.79 4.48 7.44
C THR A 68 11.97 4.94 6.24
N ALA A 69 10.65 4.73 6.26
CA ALA A 69 9.74 5.23 5.23
C ALA A 69 9.88 6.75 4.97
N LYS A 70 10.19 7.53 6.02
CA LYS A 70 10.46 8.97 5.90
C LYS A 70 11.69 9.27 5.03
N ILE A 71 12.76 8.49 5.17
CA ILE A 71 14.00 8.65 4.40
C ILE A 71 13.74 8.31 2.93
N MET A 72 13.04 7.20 2.67
CA MET A 72 12.62 6.84 1.31
C MET A 72 11.71 7.90 0.68
N ALA A 73 10.75 8.44 1.43
CA ALA A 73 9.89 9.52 0.95
C ALA A 73 10.66 10.83 0.70
N GLY A 74 11.71 11.10 1.48
CA GLY A 74 12.64 12.21 1.26
C GLY A 74 13.36 12.09 -0.08
N PHE A 75 13.99 10.96 -0.33
CA PHE A 75 14.63 10.68 -1.62
C PHE A 75 13.68 10.92 -2.81
N VAL A 76 12.45 10.41 -2.73
CA VAL A 76 11.45 10.62 -3.80
C VAL A 76 11.07 12.08 -3.98
N ARG A 77 10.89 12.82 -2.88
CA ARG A 77 10.57 14.25 -2.94
C ARG A 77 11.71 15.08 -3.52
N ASP A 78 12.94 14.72 -3.20
CA ASP A 78 14.12 15.51 -3.55
C ASP A 78 14.60 15.21 -4.98
N GLN A 79 14.52 13.94 -5.41
CA GLN A 79 15.00 13.50 -6.74
C GLN A 79 13.90 13.46 -7.81
N HIS A 80 12.62 13.29 -7.42
CA HIS A 80 11.50 13.17 -8.36
C HIS A 80 10.29 14.04 -7.96
N PRO A 81 10.48 15.37 -7.75
CA PRO A 81 9.40 16.27 -7.32
C PRO A 81 8.25 16.35 -8.33
N ASP A 82 8.54 16.40 -9.63
CA ASP A 82 7.53 16.51 -10.70
C ASP A 82 6.63 15.26 -10.78
N TRP A 83 7.25 14.09 -10.64
CA TRP A 83 6.51 12.83 -10.59
C TRP A 83 5.67 12.74 -9.33
N LEU A 84 6.22 13.14 -8.18
CA LEU A 84 5.48 13.14 -6.92
C LEU A 84 4.27 14.06 -7.03
N GLN A 85 4.43 15.28 -7.52
CA GLN A 85 3.34 16.23 -7.72
C GLN A 85 2.24 15.65 -8.62
N SER A 86 2.62 15.14 -9.80
CA SER A 86 1.69 14.51 -10.74
C SER A 86 0.94 13.32 -10.12
N TYR A 87 1.63 12.53 -9.29
CA TYR A 87 1.06 11.40 -8.56
C TYR A 87 0.05 11.84 -7.49
N LEU A 88 0.33 12.93 -6.76
CA LEU A 88 -0.60 13.44 -5.75
C LEU A 88 -1.86 14.06 -6.39
N GLU A 89 -1.71 14.77 -7.51
CA GLU A 89 -2.83 15.36 -8.27
C GLU A 89 -3.80 14.29 -8.79
N GLY A 90 -3.28 13.12 -9.19
CA GLY A 90 -4.07 11.97 -9.63
C GLY A 90 -4.83 11.23 -8.52
N LYS A 91 -4.49 11.43 -7.24
CA LYS A 91 -5.09 10.70 -6.12
C LYS A 91 -6.17 11.51 -5.40
N ARG A 92 -7.43 11.26 -5.76
CA ARG A 92 -8.62 11.89 -5.14
C ARG A 92 -8.89 11.53 -3.67
N HIS A 93 -8.13 10.63 -3.03
CA HIS A 93 -8.37 10.22 -1.64
C HIS A 93 -7.22 10.59 -0.70
N ARG A 94 -7.48 11.52 0.24
CA ARG A 94 -6.50 12.17 1.12
C ARG A 94 -5.81 11.28 2.17
N TYR A 95 -6.23 10.03 2.37
CA TYR A 95 -5.71 9.18 3.44
C TYR A 95 -4.33 8.56 3.15
N CYS A 96 -3.84 8.56 1.90
CA CYS A 96 -2.51 8.05 1.55
C CYS A 96 -1.37 9.08 1.65
N LEU A 97 -1.66 10.36 1.92
CA LEU A 97 -0.69 11.46 1.72
C LEU A 97 0.18 11.77 2.95
N ARG A 98 -0.07 11.14 4.11
CA ARG A 98 0.58 11.54 5.37
C ARG A 98 2.11 11.39 5.38
N VAL A 99 2.68 10.48 4.59
CA VAL A 99 4.13 10.27 4.56
C VAL A 99 4.84 11.34 3.71
N PHE A 100 4.18 11.89 2.69
CA PHE A 100 4.77 12.85 1.75
C PHE A 100 4.48 14.31 2.12
N ALA A 101 3.42 14.57 2.88
CA ALA A 101 2.95 15.92 3.22
C ALA A 101 3.60 16.56 4.46
N SER A 102 4.72 16.01 4.97
CA SER A 102 5.45 16.64 6.08
C SER A 102 6.19 17.88 5.58
N THR A 103 5.49 19.01 5.53
CA THR A 103 6.07 20.36 5.42
C THR A 103 7.07 20.56 6.56
N ALA A 104 8.37 20.53 6.25
CA ALA A 104 9.35 21.19 7.09
C ALA A 104 9.25 22.69 6.80
N PRO A 105 9.02 23.57 7.79
CA PRO A 105 9.08 25.00 7.56
C PRO A 105 10.51 25.39 7.13
N PRO A 106 10.68 26.35 6.21
CA PRO A 106 12.00 26.85 5.87
C PRO A 106 12.58 27.53 7.11
N LEU A 107 13.77 27.10 7.51
CA LEU A 107 14.60 27.85 8.44
C LEU A 107 14.89 29.20 7.79
N ARG A 108 14.22 30.26 8.27
CA ARG A 108 14.66 31.63 8.03
C ARG A 108 15.89 31.88 8.90
N ILE A 109 17.02 32.15 8.25
CA ILE A 109 18.16 32.86 8.83
C ILE A 109 17.80 34.35 8.86
#